data_AF-A0A8H3J7C0-F1
#
_entry.id   AF-A0A8H3J7C0-F1
#
_cell.length_a   1.000
_cell.length_b   1.000
_cell.length_c   1.000
_cell.angle_alpha   90.00
_cell.angle_beta   90.00
_cell.angle_gamma   90.00
#
_symmetry.space_group_name_H-M   'P 1'
#
loop_
_entity.id
_entity.type
_entity.pdbx_description
1 polymer ?
#
loop_
_entity_poly.entity_id
_entity_poly.type
_entity_poly.pdbx_seq_one_letter_code
_entity_poly.pdbx_strand_id
1 'polypeptide(L)'
;MGAIDVARICHPDVLVVQGADAGGYGLAQGAGIVSLLPEVADSLRDIGMESIALVPAGGVVEGRGTAACLDLGACGVFMGTKFLVCKEASIAKGYQDEVIRAKDGGRTTVRTNMYDMLRGTEWPRHYGGRGIINSSSLDAQNGMNLNENKKLYEEDLQKGNHEWGQNGRVTAYAGCGVGLVKEVKYAKDIMDEV
;
A
#
# COMPACT_ATOMS: atom_id res chain seq x y z
N MET A 1 12.99 -7.81 -11.30
CA MET A 1 12.93 -9.28 -11.17
C MET A 1 11.47 -9.64 -10.97
N GLY A 2 10.91 -10.48 -11.84
CA GLY A 2 9.49 -10.86 -11.80
C GLY A 2 9.22 -12.03 -10.85
N ALA A 3 7.94 -12.37 -10.65
CA ALA A 3 7.52 -13.50 -9.81
C ALA A 3 8.20 -14.82 -10.21
N ILE A 4 8.32 -15.07 -11.53
CA ILE A 4 8.92 -16.29 -12.08
C ILE A 4 10.42 -16.37 -11.82
N ASP A 5 11.12 -15.24 -11.95
CA ASP A 5 12.55 -15.18 -11.64
C ASP A 5 12.79 -15.49 -10.16
N VAL A 6 11.99 -14.89 -9.27
CA VAL A 6 12.06 -15.15 -7.82
C VAL A 6 11.77 -16.60 -7.51
N ALA A 7 10.73 -17.18 -8.10
CA ALA A 7 10.39 -18.59 -7.90
C ALA A 7 11.55 -19.52 -8.28
N ARG A 8 12.16 -19.31 -9.46
CA ARG A 8 13.27 -20.14 -9.96
C ARG A 8 14.56 -19.98 -9.18
N ILE A 9 14.84 -18.77 -8.67
CA ILE A 9 16.10 -18.49 -7.97
C ILE A 9 16.00 -18.91 -6.50
N CYS A 10 14.86 -18.61 -5.86
CA CYS A 10 14.72 -18.72 -4.41
C CYS A 10 13.96 -19.97 -3.95
N HIS A 11 13.15 -20.60 -4.81
CA HIS A 11 12.28 -21.73 -4.45
C HIS A 11 11.50 -21.51 -3.14
N PRO A 12 10.76 -20.40 -2.99
CA PRO A 12 10.12 -20.07 -1.72
C PRO A 12 8.92 -20.98 -1.45
N ASP A 13 8.65 -21.27 -0.17
CA ASP A 13 7.41 -21.94 0.23
C ASP A 13 6.18 -21.04 0.02
N VAL A 14 6.37 -19.72 0.17
CA VAL A 14 5.32 -18.71 0.04
C VAL A 14 5.82 -17.56 -0.83
N LEU A 15 5.02 -17.18 -1.82
CA LEU A 15 5.26 -16.01 -2.65
C LEU A 15 4.19 -14.94 -2.41
N VAL A 16 4.63 -13.78 -1.91
CA VAL A 16 3.75 -12.62 -1.74
C VAL A 16 3.63 -11.87 -3.07
N VAL A 17 2.43 -11.87 -3.64
CA VAL A 17 2.14 -11.22 -4.93
C VAL A 17 1.58 -9.82 -4.66
N GLN A 18 2.39 -8.79 -4.85
CA GLN A 18 1.99 -7.41 -4.57
C GLN A 18 1.35 -6.75 -5.80
N GLY A 19 0.06 -6.42 -5.71
CA GLY A 19 -0.66 -5.65 -6.73
C GLY A 19 -0.44 -4.14 -6.64
N ALA A 20 -0.74 -3.43 -7.73
CA ALA A 20 -0.64 -1.96 -7.81
C ALA A 20 -1.53 -1.24 -6.77
N ASP A 21 -2.56 -1.92 -6.26
CA ASP A 21 -3.51 -1.46 -5.23
C ASP A 21 -2.90 -1.36 -3.83
N ALA A 22 -1.72 -1.95 -3.60
CA ALA A 22 -1.06 -1.97 -2.30
C ALA A 22 -0.61 -0.58 -1.85
N GLY A 23 -0.73 -0.30 -0.55
CA GLY A 23 -0.13 0.88 0.08
C GLY A 23 1.38 0.73 0.24
N GLY A 24 2.08 1.84 0.47
CA GLY A 24 3.53 1.82 0.68
C GLY A 24 4.31 1.47 -0.58
N TYR A 25 5.54 1.02 -0.42
CA TYR A 25 6.44 0.77 -1.54
C TYR A 25 6.04 -0.44 -2.38
N GLY A 26 6.09 -0.25 -3.69
CA GLY A 26 5.84 -1.26 -4.71
C GLY A 26 6.33 -0.77 -6.07
N LEU A 27 6.28 -1.64 -7.07
CA LEU A 27 6.68 -1.26 -8.43
C LEU A 27 5.82 -0.09 -8.93
N ALA A 28 6.48 0.87 -9.58
CA ALA A 28 5.83 2.03 -10.17
C ALA A 28 4.84 1.61 -11.28
N GLN A 29 5.20 0.57 -12.04
CA GLN A 29 4.35 -0.10 -13.01
C GLN A 29 3.97 -1.49 -12.49
N GLY A 30 2.68 -1.81 -12.54
CA GLY A 30 2.16 -3.11 -12.13
C GLY A 30 0.68 -3.25 -12.45
N ALA A 31 0.13 -4.45 -12.25
CA ALA A 31 -1.29 -4.75 -12.42
C ALA A 31 -2.04 -4.75 -11.08
N GLY A 32 -3.35 -4.54 -11.14
CA GLY A 32 -4.22 -4.72 -9.97
C GLY A 32 -4.26 -6.18 -9.52
N ILE A 33 -4.51 -6.42 -8.24
CA ILE A 33 -4.34 -7.77 -7.66
C ILE A 33 -5.25 -8.82 -8.29
N VAL A 34 -6.46 -8.41 -8.71
CA VAL A 34 -7.47 -9.30 -9.32
C VAL A 34 -6.97 -9.91 -10.64
N SER A 35 -6.22 -9.14 -11.43
CA SER A 35 -5.63 -9.64 -12.68
C SER A 35 -4.29 -10.33 -12.44
N LEU A 36 -3.47 -9.75 -11.56
CA LEU A 36 -2.10 -10.20 -11.34
C LEU A 36 -2.02 -11.59 -10.69
N LEU A 37 -2.87 -11.86 -9.70
CA LEU A 37 -2.82 -13.11 -8.93
C LEU A 37 -3.03 -14.36 -9.80
N PRO A 38 -4.12 -14.49 -10.59
CA PRO A 38 -4.31 -15.68 -11.43
C PRO A 38 -3.24 -15.79 -12.54
N GLU A 39 -2.77 -14.67 -13.10
CA GLU A 39 -1.70 -14.68 -14.11
C GLU A 39 -0.39 -15.26 -13.54
N VAL A 40 -0.03 -14.89 -12.31
CA VAL A 40 1.12 -15.46 -11.61
C VAL A 40 0.91 -16.95 -11.30
N ALA A 41 -0.28 -17.33 -10.84
CA ALA A 41 -0.60 -18.73 -10.54
C ALA A 41 -0.47 -19.63 -11.78
N ASP A 42 -1.03 -19.20 -12.91
CA ASP A 42 -0.92 -19.91 -14.19
C ASP A 42 0.54 -20.00 -14.65
N SER A 43 1.28 -18.89 -14.55
CA SER A 43 2.69 -18.86 -14.94
C SER A 43 3.57 -19.79 -14.09
N LEU A 44 3.26 -19.96 -12.80
CA LEU A 44 3.97 -20.92 -11.92
C LEU A 44 3.65 -22.37 -12.27
N ARG A 45 2.38 -22.65 -12.59
CA ARG A 45 1.93 -23.97 -13.05
C ARG A 45 2.62 -24.39 -14.35
N ASP A 46 2.74 -23.47 -15.31
CA ASP A 46 3.39 -23.72 -16.60
C ASP A 46 4.86 -24.11 -16.47
N ILE A 47 5.52 -23.73 -15.36
CA ILE A 47 6.91 -24.08 -15.07
C ILE A 47 7.05 -25.18 -14.00
N GLY A 48 5.95 -25.82 -13.59
CA GLY A 48 5.95 -26.92 -12.61
C GLY A 48 6.26 -26.48 -11.17
N MET A 49 5.88 -25.26 -10.79
CA MET A 49 6.12 -24.67 -9.47
C MET A 49 4.82 -24.27 -8.77
N GLU A 50 3.71 -24.94 -9.07
CA GLU A 50 2.38 -24.72 -8.49
C GLU A 50 2.28 -25.07 -6.99
N SER A 51 3.28 -25.74 -6.42
CA SER A 51 3.34 -26.02 -4.99
C SER A 51 3.66 -24.79 -4.13
N ILE A 52 4.11 -23.69 -4.73
CA ILE A 52 4.39 -22.44 -4.03
C ILE A 52 3.07 -21.80 -3.60
N ALA A 53 2.90 -21.57 -2.29
CA ALA A 53 1.69 -20.93 -1.77
C ALA A 53 1.67 -19.44 -2.15
N LEU A 54 0.56 -18.98 -2.74
CA LEU A 54 0.39 -17.58 -3.14
C LEU A 54 -0.35 -16.78 -2.08
N VAL A 55 0.23 -15.63 -1.71
CA VAL A 55 -0.38 -14.66 -0.78
C VAL A 55 -0.47 -13.29 -1.47
N PRO A 56 -1.64 -12.88 -1.96
CA PRO A 56 -1.84 -11.55 -2.52
C PRO A 56 -1.70 -10.44 -1.48
N ALA A 57 -1.08 -9.34 -1.90
CA ALA A 57 -0.95 -8.11 -1.13
C ALA A 57 -1.44 -6.91 -1.97
N GLY A 58 -2.45 -6.20 -1.49
CA GLY A 58 -2.94 -4.96 -2.10
C GLY A 58 -4.45 -4.97 -2.34
N GLY A 59 -5.12 -3.89 -1.96
CA GLY A 59 -6.58 -3.76 -2.10
C GLY A 59 -7.42 -4.61 -1.13
N VAL A 60 -6.87 -5.64 -0.50
CA VAL A 60 -7.58 -6.50 0.47
C VAL A 60 -7.67 -5.82 1.85
N VAL A 61 -8.89 -5.66 2.35
CA VAL A 61 -9.18 -4.91 3.61
C VAL A 61 -10.18 -5.62 4.52
N GLU A 62 -11.06 -6.45 3.97
CA GLU A 62 -12.15 -7.13 4.69
C GLU A 62 -12.50 -8.44 3.99
N GLY A 63 -13.38 -9.25 4.61
CA GLY A 63 -13.72 -10.61 4.16
C GLY A 63 -14.14 -10.75 2.70
N ARG A 64 -14.81 -9.74 2.10
CA ARG A 64 -15.16 -9.79 0.65
C ARG A 64 -13.92 -9.87 -0.24
N GLY A 65 -12.90 -9.06 0.06
CA GLY A 65 -11.63 -9.09 -0.66
C GLY A 65 -10.85 -10.38 -0.40
N THR A 66 -10.92 -10.89 0.83
CA THR A 66 -10.33 -12.18 1.20
C THR A 66 -10.94 -13.32 0.41
N ALA A 67 -12.27 -13.44 0.41
CA ALA A 67 -12.99 -14.45 -0.35
C ALA A 67 -12.65 -14.39 -1.85
N ALA A 68 -12.66 -13.19 -2.44
CA ALA A 68 -12.27 -13.02 -3.85
C ALA A 68 -10.84 -13.49 -4.12
N CYS A 69 -9.89 -13.22 -3.22
CA CYS A 69 -8.51 -13.70 -3.37
C CYS A 69 -8.38 -15.22 -3.25
N LEU A 70 -9.12 -15.84 -2.32
CA LEU A 70 -9.15 -17.29 -2.17
C LEU A 70 -9.73 -17.96 -3.43
N ASP A 71 -10.81 -17.39 -3.99
CA ASP A 71 -11.41 -17.87 -5.26
C ASP A 71 -10.45 -17.72 -6.45
N LEU A 72 -9.54 -16.73 -6.41
CA LEU A 72 -8.48 -16.55 -7.40
C LEU A 72 -7.27 -17.49 -7.20
N GLY A 73 -7.32 -18.41 -6.22
CA GLY A 73 -6.29 -19.41 -5.98
C GLY A 73 -5.26 -19.04 -4.90
N ALA A 74 -5.52 -18.04 -4.08
CA ALA A 74 -4.65 -17.72 -2.95
C ALA A 74 -4.78 -18.72 -1.79
N CYS A 75 -3.69 -18.89 -1.02
CA CYS A 75 -3.68 -19.69 0.22
C CYS A 75 -3.92 -18.84 1.48
N GLY A 76 -4.05 -17.52 1.33
CA GLY A 76 -4.20 -16.55 2.41
C GLY A 76 -4.17 -15.14 1.83
N VAL A 77 -4.11 -14.10 2.66
CA VAL A 77 -4.03 -12.70 2.20
C VAL A 77 -3.10 -11.88 3.08
N PHE A 78 -2.49 -10.85 2.49
CA PHE A 78 -1.68 -9.87 3.21
C PHE A 78 -2.43 -8.53 3.28
N MET A 79 -2.75 -8.09 4.50
CA MET A 79 -3.46 -6.83 4.75
C MET A 79 -2.58 -5.81 5.45
N GLY A 80 -2.16 -4.76 4.73
CA GLY A 80 -1.44 -3.62 5.33
C GLY A 80 -2.38 -2.53 5.83
N THR A 81 -3.07 -1.87 4.91
CA THR A 81 -3.88 -0.66 5.18
C THR A 81 -4.94 -0.86 6.28
N LYS A 82 -5.56 -2.04 6.37
CA LYS A 82 -6.56 -2.36 7.41
C LYS A 82 -5.95 -2.33 8.82
N PHE A 83 -4.72 -2.80 8.97
CA PHE A 83 -4.03 -2.85 10.26
C PHE A 83 -3.36 -1.54 10.65
N LEU A 84 -3.28 -0.54 9.75
CA LEU A 84 -2.84 0.81 10.14
C LEU A 84 -3.77 1.45 11.19
N VAL A 85 -5.04 1.04 11.23
CA VAL A 85 -6.02 1.57 12.18
C VAL A 85 -6.25 0.65 13.38
N CYS A 86 -5.40 -0.37 13.58
CA CYS A 86 -5.50 -1.13 14.83
C CYS A 86 -4.98 -0.31 16.01
N LYS A 87 -5.49 -0.58 17.22
CA LYS A 87 -5.06 0.09 18.45
C LYS A 87 -3.58 -0.17 18.79
N GLU A 88 -3.06 -1.29 18.31
CA GLU A 88 -1.69 -1.74 18.48
C GLU A 88 -0.72 -1.10 17.46
N ALA A 89 -1.23 -0.38 16.46
CA ALA A 89 -0.40 0.23 15.43
C ALA A 89 0.44 1.37 16.01
N SER A 90 1.77 1.22 15.95
CA SER A 90 2.73 2.24 16.37
C SER A 90 2.93 3.31 15.30
N ILE A 91 1.86 4.02 14.94
CA ILE A 91 1.88 5.14 13.99
C ILE A 91 1.39 6.43 14.65
N ALA A 92 1.73 7.57 14.05
CA ALA A 92 1.22 8.86 14.51
C ALA A 92 -0.32 8.88 14.48
N LYS A 93 -0.94 9.51 15.47
CA LYS A 93 -2.40 9.56 15.58
C LYS A 93 -3.02 10.22 14.35
N GLY A 94 -2.43 11.31 13.85
CA GLY A 94 -2.89 11.96 12.63
C GLY A 94 -2.78 11.09 11.37
N TYR A 95 -1.82 10.15 11.30
CA TYR A 95 -1.77 9.17 10.22
C TYR A 95 -2.96 8.20 10.32
N GLN A 96 -3.20 7.64 11.50
CA GLN A 96 -4.34 6.74 11.73
C GLN A 96 -5.66 7.44 11.37
N ASP A 97 -5.85 8.67 11.83
CA ASP A 97 -7.06 9.45 11.58
C ASP A 97 -7.21 9.75 10.08
N GLU A 98 -6.10 9.99 9.37
CA GLU A 98 -6.10 10.20 7.93
C GLU A 98 -6.50 8.96 7.12
N VAL A 99 -6.06 7.77 7.54
CA VAL A 99 -6.49 6.49 6.95
C VAL A 99 -8.00 6.29 7.12
N ILE A 100 -8.56 6.67 8.27
CA ILE A 100 -10.01 6.57 8.54
C ILE A 100 -10.78 7.60 7.72
N ARG A 101 -10.27 8.83 7.60
CA ARG A 101 -10.91 9.92 6.86
C ARG A 101 -10.96 9.63 5.37
N ALA A 102 -9.89 9.09 4.80
CA ALA A 102 -9.78 8.87 3.36
C ALA A 102 -10.89 7.94 2.82
N LYS A 103 -11.40 8.29 1.64
CA LYS A 103 -12.44 7.59 0.88
C LYS A 103 -12.12 7.68 -0.61
N ASP A 104 -12.69 6.77 -1.41
CA ASP A 104 -12.41 6.71 -2.85
C ASP A 104 -10.90 6.62 -3.14
N GLY A 105 -10.30 5.50 -2.73
CA GLY A 105 -8.85 5.35 -2.79
C GLY A 105 -8.26 5.38 -4.20
N GLY A 106 -9.08 5.13 -5.23
CA GLY A 106 -8.67 5.30 -6.63
C GLY A 106 -8.42 6.76 -7.01
N ARG A 107 -9.13 7.70 -6.36
CA ARG A 107 -8.93 9.14 -6.53
C ARG A 107 -8.05 9.77 -5.47
N THR A 108 -8.04 9.24 -4.24
CA THR A 108 -7.38 9.86 -3.10
C THR A 108 -6.05 9.24 -2.74
N THR A 109 -5.60 8.18 -3.42
CA THR A 109 -4.25 7.66 -3.27
C THR A 109 -3.46 7.76 -4.57
N VAL A 110 -2.15 7.92 -4.46
CA VAL A 110 -1.24 8.01 -5.60
C VAL A 110 0.03 7.23 -5.30
N ARG A 111 0.57 6.54 -6.30
CA ARG A 111 1.93 5.97 -6.23
C ARG A 111 2.91 6.97 -6.82
N THR A 112 3.88 7.38 -6.02
CA THR A 112 4.85 8.42 -6.42
C THR A 112 6.17 8.22 -5.68
N ASN A 113 7.26 8.66 -6.29
CA ASN A 113 8.58 8.78 -5.63
C ASN A 113 8.74 10.12 -4.90
N MET A 114 7.77 11.03 -5.03
CA MET A 114 7.83 12.37 -4.43
C MET A 114 7.95 12.31 -2.91
N TYR A 115 7.19 11.42 -2.25
CA TYR A 115 7.30 11.23 -0.81
C TYR A 115 8.70 10.79 -0.37
N ASP A 116 9.38 10.02 -1.20
CA ASP A 116 10.71 9.48 -0.91
C ASP A 116 11.75 10.60 -1.03
N MET A 117 11.60 11.45 -2.06
CA MET A 117 12.42 12.65 -2.24
C MET A 117 12.28 13.64 -1.07
N LEU A 118 11.05 13.85 -0.56
CA LEU A 118 10.82 14.70 0.62
C LEU A 118 11.44 14.11 1.89
N ARG A 119 11.32 12.79 2.06
CA ARG A 119 11.91 12.05 3.20
C ARG A 119 13.42 11.85 3.12
N GLY A 120 14.03 12.17 1.97
CA GLY A 120 15.46 11.91 1.73
C GLY A 120 15.80 10.42 1.67
N THR A 121 14.84 9.56 1.30
CA THR A 121 15.06 8.12 1.15
C THR A 121 15.32 7.77 -0.32
N GLU A 122 16.40 7.05 -0.59
CA GLU A 122 16.77 6.67 -1.95
C GLU A 122 16.21 5.28 -2.33
N TRP A 123 15.12 5.27 -3.10
CA TRP A 123 14.60 4.06 -3.73
C TRP A 123 14.90 4.06 -5.24
N PRO A 124 15.14 2.89 -5.87
CA PRO A 124 15.30 2.81 -7.31
C PRO A 124 14.06 3.37 -8.04
N ARG A 125 14.27 4.07 -9.16
CA ARG A 125 13.21 4.81 -9.89
C ARG A 125 12.01 3.98 -10.34
N HIS A 126 12.15 2.66 -10.42
CA HIS A 126 11.06 1.75 -10.78
C HIS A 126 10.19 1.34 -9.57
N TYR A 127 10.46 1.88 -8.38
CA TYR A 127 9.59 1.81 -7.21
C TYR A 127 8.99 3.17 -6.90
N GLY A 128 7.88 3.16 -6.16
CA GLY A 128 7.35 4.35 -5.52
C GLY A 128 6.43 3.98 -4.36
N GLY A 129 6.28 4.88 -3.41
CA GLY A 129 5.34 4.73 -2.31
C GLY A 129 3.92 5.12 -2.71
N ARG A 130 2.93 4.24 -2.46
CA ARG A 130 1.51 4.61 -2.54
C ARG A 130 1.02 5.18 -1.22
N GLY A 131 0.60 6.44 -1.25
CA GLY A 131 0.05 7.15 -0.11
C GLY A 131 -1.17 7.98 -0.47
N ILE A 132 -1.81 8.53 0.57
CA ILE A 132 -2.96 9.41 0.46
C ILE A 132 -2.49 10.77 -0.04
N ILE A 133 -3.17 11.29 -1.07
CA ILE A 133 -2.89 12.59 -1.69
C ILE A 133 -3.06 13.69 -0.65
N ASN A 134 -2.05 14.54 -0.57
CA ASN A 134 -1.94 15.65 0.36
C ASN A 134 -1.31 16.88 -0.35
N SER A 135 -1.14 18.01 0.35
CA SER A 135 -0.59 19.25 -0.22
C SER A 135 0.75 19.03 -0.92
N SER A 136 1.66 18.25 -0.32
CA SER A 136 2.96 17.94 -0.94
C SER A 136 2.84 17.26 -2.30
N SER A 137 1.91 16.32 -2.45
CA SER A 137 1.68 15.65 -3.73
C SER A 137 0.99 16.53 -4.78
N LEU A 138 0.06 17.38 -4.35
CA LEU A 138 -0.64 18.31 -5.24
C LEU A 138 0.29 19.42 -5.73
N ASP A 139 1.09 19.99 -4.83
CA ASP A 139 2.06 21.03 -5.17
C ASP A 139 3.13 20.52 -6.15
N ALA A 140 3.61 19.28 -5.95
CA ALA A 140 4.53 18.65 -6.89
C ALA A 140 3.88 18.46 -8.29
N GLN A 141 2.60 18.07 -8.34
CA GLN A 141 1.85 17.99 -9.62
C GLN A 141 1.65 19.35 -10.27
N ASN A 142 1.54 20.42 -9.47
CA ASN A 142 1.43 21.80 -9.91
C ASN A 142 2.79 22.45 -10.24
N GLY A 143 3.90 21.69 -10.14
CA GLY A 143 5.24 22.15 -10.53
C GLY A 143 6.02 22.89 -9.44
N MET A 144 5.62 22.81 -8.17
CA MET A 144 6.40 23.36 -7.05
C MET A 144 7.81 22.75 -7.03
N ASN A 145 8.81 23.59 -6.73
CA ASN A 145 10.18 23.14 -6.60
C ASN A 145 10.35 22.13 -5.45
N LEU A 146 11.15 21.09 -5.66
CA LEU A 146 11.37 20.04 -4.66
C LEU A 146 11.94 20.57 -3.34
N ASN A 147 12.88 21.51 -3.36
CA ASN A 147 13.50 22.05 -2.14
C ASN A 147 12.50 22.87 -1.33
N GLU A 148 11.63 23.63 -2.00
CA GLU A 148 10.56 24.37 -1.37
C GLU A 148 9.53 23.43 -0.73
N ASN A 149 9.08 22.41 -1.47
CA ASN A 149 8.15 21.40 -0.95
C ASN A 149 8.76 20.65 0.24
N LYS A 150 10.05 20.30 0.18
CA LYS A 150 10.78 19.64 1.27
C LYS A 150 10.84 20.50 2.52
N LYS A 151 11.11 21.80 2.38
CA LYS A 151 11.10 22.73 3.51
C LYS A 151 9.72 22.74 4.20
N LEU A 152 8.64 22.89 3.42
CA LEU A 152 7.28 22.91 3.97
C LEU A 152 6.88 21.57 4.60
N TYR A 153 7.34 20.46 4.02
CA TYR A 153 7.16 19.12 4.57
C TYR A 153 7.86 18.96 5.93
N GLU A 154 9.09 19.44 6.06
CA GLU A 154 9.87 19.41 7.32
C GLU A 154 9.24 20.29 8.41
N GLU A 155 8.67 21.44 8.04
CA GLU A 155 7.90 22.30 8.96
C GLU A 155 6.65 21.57 9.49
N ASP A 156 5.91 20.86 8.63
CA ASP A 156 4.73 20.09 9.04
C ASP A 156 5.08 18.88 9.91
N LEU A 157 6.21 18.20 9.64
CA LEU A 157 6.72 17.12 10.49
C LEU A 157 6.94 17.57 11.94
N GLN A 158 7.42 18.80 12.16
CA GLN A 158 7.68 19.34 13.50
C GLN A 158 6.39 19.62 14.30
N LYS A 159 5.24 19.79 13.62
CA LYS A 159 3.94 20.05 14.26
C LYS A 159 3.24 18.79 14.78
N GLY A 160 3.81 17.62 14.55
CA GLY A 160 3.34 16.34 15.11
C GLY A 160 1.97 15.92 14.55
N ASN A 161 0.94 15.85 15.40
CA ASN A 161 -0.38 15.31 15.04
C ASN A 161 -1.32 16.33 14.34
N HIS A 162 -0.92 17.59 14.17
CA HIS A 162 -1.84 18.65 13.74
C HIS A 162 -1.94 18.83 12.21
N GLU A 163 -0.91 18.48 11.44
CA GLU A 163 -0.86 18.71 9.99
C GLU A 163 -0.92 17.39 9.21
N TRP A 164 -2.06 16.73 9.30
CA TRP A 164 -2.38 15.54 8.51
C TRP A 164 -3.57 15.80 7.59
N GLY A 165 -3.75 14.90 6.63
CA GLY A 165 -4.82 14.98 5.65
C GLY A 165 -4.57 15.93 4.50
N GLN A 166 -5.66 16.32 3.82
CA GLN A 166 -5.57 17.00 2.53
C GLN A 166 -4.75 18.29 2.57
N ASN A 167 -4.81 19.02 3.68
CA ASN A 167 -4.10 20.27 3.86
C ASN A 167 -2.69 20.07 4.43
N GLY A 168 -2.45 18.95 5.12
CA GLY A 168 -1.13 18.60 5.66
C GLY A 168 -0.16 18.14 4.57
N ARG A 169 1.11 18.06 4.92
CA ARG A 169 2.19 17.62 4.01
C ARG A 169 2.79 16.27 4.36
N VAL A 170 2.55 15.78 5.59
CA VAL A 170 3.17 14.54 6.07
C VAL A 170 2.65 13.32 5.30
N THR A 171 3.57 12.41 4.95
CA THR A 171 3.28 11.21 4.15
C THR A 171 2.46 10.20 4.94
N ALA A 172 1.27 9.87 4.43
CA ALA A 172 0.42 8.78 4.95
C ALA A 172 0.30 7.67 3.88
N TYR A 173 1.04 6.57 4.04
CA TYR A 173 0.94 5.44 3.10
C TYR A 173 -0.37 4.65 3.27
N ALA A 174 -1.07 4.37 2.18
CA ALA A 174 -2.30 3.57 2.21
C ALA A 174 -2.59 3.02 0.82
N GLY A 175 -3.24 1.86 0.75
CA GLY A 175 -3.66 1.23 -0.51
C GLY A 175 -4.97 1.81 -1.05
N CYS A 176 -5.32 1.43 -2.29
CA CYS A 176 -6.56 1.87 -2.94
C CYS A 176 -7.84 1.44 -2.18
N GLY A 177 -7.75 0.39 -1.35
CA GLY A 177 -8.84 -0.06 -0.48
C GLY A 177 -9.12 0.83 0.74
N VAL A 178 -8.40 1.95 0.93
CA VAL A 178 -8.51 2.80 2.13
C VAL A 178 -9.95 3.22 2.46
N GLY A 179 -10.80 3.40 1.44
CA GLY A 179 -12.20 3.75 1.66
C GLY A 179 -13.02 2.70 2.42
N LEU A 180 -12.58 1.44 2.47
CA LEU A 180 -13.19 0.34 3.22
C LEU A 180 -12.75 0.32 4.70
N VAL A 181 -11.73 1.10 5.07
CA VAL A 181 -11.33 1.29 6.47
C VAL A 181 -12.23 2.36 7.11
N LYS A 182 -12.96 1.98 8.16
CA LYS A 182 -14.05 2.81 8.73
C LYS A 182 -13.83 3.23 10.18
N GLU A 183 -13.13 2.42 10.96
CA GLU A 183 -13.04 2.62 12.41
C GLU A 183 -11.78 1.99 12.98
N VAL A 184 -11.36 2.48 14.15
CA VAL A 184 -10.26 1.91 14.94
C VAL A 184 -10.75 0.65 15.66
N LYS A 185 -10.02 -0.45 15.54
CA LYS A 185 -10.33 -1.74 16.20
C LYS A 185 -9.12 -2.31 16.90
N TYR A 186 -9.28 -3.30 17.78
CA TYR A 186 -8.13 -4.13 18.15
C TYR A 186 -7.77 -5.04 16.98
N ALA A 187 -6.50 -5.43 16.88
CA ALA A 187 -6.04 -6.35 15.86
C ALA A 187 -6.83 -7.67 15.89
N LYS A 188 -7.21 -8.13 17.10
CA LYS A 188 -8.08 -9.30 17.26
C LYS A 188 -9.43 -9.14 16.55
N ASP A 189 -10.11 -8.02 16.75
CA ASP A 189 -11.45 -7.80 16.16
C ASP A 189 -11.36 -7.73 14.62
N ILE A 190 -10.26 -7.17 14.10
CA ILE A 190 -9.98 -7.17 12.66
C ILE A 190 -9.84 -8.61 12.14
N MET A 191 -9.14 -9.48 12.88
CA MET A 191 -8.95 -10.88 12.48
C MET A 191 -10.25 -11.69 12.55
N ASP A 192 -11.12 -11.43 13.52
CA ASP A 192 -12.40 -12.13 13.65
C ASP A 192 -13.40 -11.78 12.53
N GLU A 193 -13.18 -10.67 11.80
CA GLU A 193 -14.04 -10.18 10.70
C GLU A 193 -13.64 -10.69 9.31
N VAL A 194 -12.49 -11.36 9.19
CA VAL A 194 -11.81 -11.66 7.92
C VAL A 194 -11.92 -13.13 7.55
#